data_AF-B0F625-F1
#
_entry.id   AF-B0F625-F1
#
_cell.length_a   1.000
_cell.length_b   1.000
_cell.length_c   1.000
_cell.angle_alpha   90.00
_cell.angle_beta   90.00
_cell.angle_gamma   90.00
#
_symmetry.space_group_name_H-M   'P 1'
#
loop_
_entity.id
_entity.type
_entity.pdbx_description
1 polymer ?
#
loop_
_entity_poly.entity_id
_entity_poly.type
_entity_poly.pdbx_seq_one_letter_code
_entity_poly.pdbx_strand_id
1 'polypeptide(L)'
;AMLDELEAETGRQYELTSAIGVGHDKIEDVNYGQAVQYMDYIFAMTYDFYGGWNNVLGHQTALYCGSFMRPGQCDGKGVDENGEPYKGPAYTTDNGIQLLLAQGVPPSKLVVGAAMYGRGWEGVTPASLKDPNDPMTGVGNGKLKGTTAQGVWEAGVIDYKGVKNFMLGANKTGVNGFEYGYDEQAEAPWVWNRSTGQLV
;
A
#
# COMPACT_ATOMS: atom_id res chain seq x y z
N ALA A 1 21.17 -4.44 26.30
CA ALA A 1 22.08 -5.51 26.76
C ALA A 1 22.86 -6.09 25.58
N MET A 2 22.26 -6.86 24.67
CA MET A 2 23.04 -7.59 23.66
C MET A 2 23.78 -6.68 22.64
N LEU A 3 23.17 -5.59 22.16
CA LEU A 3 23.87 -4.65 21.26
C LEU A 3 24.88 -3.79 22.02
N ASP A 4 24.53 -3.27 23.21
CA ASP A 4 25.44 -2.51 24.07
C ASP A 4 26.73 -3.28 24.40
N GLU A 5 26.63 -4.60 24.62
CA GLU A 5 27.78 -5.49 24.83
C GLU A 5 28.69 -5.53 23.60
N LEU A 6 28.11 -5.69 22.40
CA LEU A 6 28.87 -5.66 21.14
C LEU A 6 29.49 -4.29 20.85
N GLU A 7 28.84 -3.19 21.23
CA GLU A 7 29.42 -1.84 21.13
C GLU A 7 30.66 -1.71 22.02
N ALA A 8 30.57 -2.16 23.28
CA ALA A 8 31.69 -2.12 24.22
C ALA A 8 32.88 -2.98 23.76
N GLU A 9 32.62 -4.15 23.17
CA GLU A 9 33.66 -5.08 22.69
C GLU A 9 34.35 -4.59 21.42
N THR A 10 33.59 -3.99 20.50
CA THR A 10 34.10 -3.70 19.14
C THR A 10 34.43 -2.23 18.91
N GLY A 11 33.96 -1.32 19.76
CA GLY A 11 34.08 0.13 19.56
C GLY A 11 33.26 0.66 18.38
N ARG A 12 32.36 -0.16 17.81
CA ARG A 12 31.42 0.24 16.75
C ARG A 12 30.10 0.69 17.38
N GLN A 13 29.28 1.38 16.60
CA GLN A 13 27.89 1.67 16.92
C GLN A 13 27.00 0.66 16.18
N TYR A 14 25.95 0.16 16.84
CA TYR A 14 24.98 -0.77 16.27
C TYR A 14 23.57 -0.18 16.33
N GLU A 15 22.82 -0.31 15.23
CA GLU A 15 21.43 0.13 15.18
C GLU A 15 20.47 -1.04 15.47
N LEU A 16 19.41 -0.76 16.23
CA LEU A 16 18.25 -1.63 16.40
C LEU A 16 17.06 -1.06 15.65
N THR A 17 16.54 -1.83 14.69
CA THR A 17 15.39 -1.40 13.87
C THR A 17 14.34 -2.50 13.75
N SER A 18 13.12 -2.12 13.35
CA SER A 18 12.07 -3.08 12.99
C SER A 18 11.22 -2.54 11.85
N ALA A 19 10.81 -3.43 10.95
CA ALA A 19 9.72 -3.16 10.02
C ALA A 19 8.39 -3.58 10.66
N ILE A 20 7.34 -2.76 10.53
CA ILE A 20 6.06 -2.98 11.23
C ILE A 20 4.86 -2.76 10.31
N GLY A 21 3.77 -3.48 10.57
CA GLY A 21 2.49 -3.25 9.89
C GLY A 21 1.85 -1.95 10.38
N VAL A 22 1.19 -1.23 9.47
CA VAL A 22 0.63 0.11 9.77
C VAL A 22 -0.90 0.18 9.77
N GLY A 23 -1.58 -0.95 9.57
CA GLY A 23 -3.02 -1.03 9.79
C GLY A 23 -3.36 -0.78 11.26
N HIS A 24 -4.51 -0.17 11.54
CA HIS A 24 -4.90 0.15 12.92
C HIS A 24 -4.88 -1.09 13.84
N ASP A 25 -5.33 -2.22 13.29
CA ASP A 25 -5.41 -3.52 13.94
C ASP A 25 -4.05 -4.21 14.11
N LYS A 26 -2.99 -3.65 13.52
CA LYS A 26 -1.60 -4.07 13.78
C LYS A 26 -0.92 -3.15 14.78
N ILE A 27 -1.22 -1.85 14.69
CA ILE A 27 -0.62 -0.83 15.56
C ILE A 27 -1.18 -0.95 17.00
N GLU A 28 -2.45 -1.30 17.16
CA GLU A 28 -3.10 -1.41 18.49
C GLU A 28 -2.54 -2.53 19.38
N ASP A 29 -1.94 -3.55 18.77
CA ASP A 29 -1.41 -4.73 19.47
C ASP A 29 -0.04 -4.49 20.14
N VAL A 30 0.63 -3.37 19.84
CA VAL A 30 1.96 -3.06 20.38
C VAL A 30 1.99 -1.63 20.90
N ASN A 31 2.50 -1.45 22.11
CA ASN A 31 2.79 -0.13 22.65
C ASN A 31 4.13 0.39 22.09
N TYR A 32 4.09 1.01 20.90
CA TYR A 32 5.29 1.52 20.23
C TYR A 32 5.90 2.71 20.96
N GLY A 33 5.11 3.50 21.68
CA GLY A 33 5.61 4.57 22.56
C GLY A 33 6.59 4.05 23.62
N GLN A 34 6.42 2.80 24.07
CA GLN A 34 7.37 2.13 24.96
C GLN A 34 8.49 1.42 24.20
N ALA A 35 8.21 0.74 23.09
CA ALA A 35 9.23 0.00 22.35
C ALA A 35 10.31 0.90 21.74
N VAL A 36 9.93 2.07 21.22
CA VAL A 36 10.79 2.96 20.43
C VAL A 36 11.95 3.57 21.23
N GLN A 37 11.90 3.54 22.56
CA GLN A 37 12.99 4.03 23.40
C GLN A 37 14.30 3.24 23.18
N TYR A 38 14.20 1.99 22.70
CA TYR A 38 15.33 1.11 22.43
C TYR A 38 15.74 1.04 20.96
N MET A 39 14.96 1.64 20.05
CA MET A 39 15.13 1.48 18.61
C MET A 39 15.68 2.75 17.97
N ASP A 40 16.51 2.61 16.94
CA ASP A 40 16.97 3.73 16.11
C ASP A 40 15.88 4.12 15.11
N TYR A 41 15.31 3.13 14.41
CA TYR A 41 14.32 3.35 13.37
C TYR A 41 13.18 2.33 13.41
N ILE A 42 11.99 2.80 13.07
CA ILE A 42 10.82 2.01 12.70
C ILE A 42 10.59 2.19 11.20
N PHE A 43 10.75 1.11 10.45
CA PHE A 43 10.40 1.06 9.02
C PHE A 43 8.92 0.74 8.88
N ALA A 44 8.10 1.76 8.67
CA ALA A 44 6.67 1.60 8.51
C ALA A 44 6.36 0.91 7.17
N MET A 45 5.76 -0.28 7.20
CA MET A 45 5.37 -1.03 5.99
C MET A 45 4.13 -0.40 5.36
N THR A 46 4.29 0.77 4.76
CA THR A 46 3.24 1.62 4.19
C THR A 46 2.89 1.21 2.75
N TYR A 47 2.74 -0.10 2.58
CA TYR A 47 2.41 -0.79 1.35
C TYR A 47 1.59 -2.06 1.71
N ASP A 48 1.12 -2.79 0.71
CA ASP A 48 0.25 -3.97 0.89
C ASP A 48 -1.10 -3.68 1.56
N PHE A 49 -1.65 -2.49 1.35
CA PHE A 49 -3.00 -2.15 1.85
C PHE A 49 -4.10 -2.90 1.09
N TYR A 50 -3.90 -3.10 -0.21
CA TYR A 50 -4.80 -3.81 -1.12
C TYR A 50 -3.97 -4.70 -2.04
N GLY A 51 -4.59 -5.77 -2.57
CA GLY A 51 -3.91 -6.67 -3.49
C GLY A 51 -4.72 -7.90 -3.88
N GLY A 52 -4.15 -8.69 -4.79
CA GLY A 52 -4.81 -9.85 -5.39
C GLY A 52 -5.10 -11.04 -4.46
N TRP A 53 -4.99 -10.91 -3.13
CA TRP A 53 -5.50 -11.92 -2.19
C TRP A 53 -7.03 -11.93 -2.13
N ASN A 54 -7.70 -10.85 -2.55
CA ASN A 54 -9.13 -10.79 -2.81
C ASN A 54 -9.40 -10.00 -4.10
N ASN A 55 -10.67 -9.79 -4.44
CA ASN A 55 -11.11 -9.07 -5.65
C ASN A 55 -11.55 -7.63 -5.38
N VAL A 56 -11.28 -7.10 -4.18
CA VAL A 56 -11.54 -5.71 -3.81
C VAL A 56 -10.34 -4.87 -4.24
N LEU A 57 -10.60 -3.87 -5.08
CA LEU A 57 -9.59 -3.00 -5.64
C LEU A 57 -9.25 -1.88 -4.67
N GLY A 58 -8.06 -1.30 -4.82
CA GLY A 58 -7.64 -0.14 -4.04
C GLY A 58 -6.15 0.14 -4.18
N HIS A 59 -5.75 1.32 -3.72
CA HIS A 59 -4.36 1.76 -3.77
C HIS A 59 -3.52 1.05 -2.71
N GLN A 60 -2.59 0.19 -3.12
CA GLN A 60 -1.83 -0.64 -2.17
C GLN A 60 -0.83 0.11 -1.28
N THR A 61 -0.48 1.36 -1.62
CA THR A 61 0.60 2.13 -0.96
C THR A 61 0.31 3.65 -0.94
N ALA A 62 -0.98 4.03 -0.98
CA ALA A 62 -1.40 5.43 -1.00
C ALA A 62 -0.96 6.21 0.25
N LEU A 63 -0.70 7.51 0.09
CA LEU A 63 -0.49 8.38 1.24
C LEU A 63 -1.80 8.59 2.01
N TYR A 64 -2.86 8.92 1.29
CA TYR A 64 -4.16 9.27 1.87
C TYR A 64 -5.30 8.37 1.33
N CYS A 65 -6.50 8.59 1.84
CA CYS A 65 -7.70 7.88 1.42
C CYS A 65 -8.10 8.28 0.00
N GLY A 66 -8.28 7.30 -0.90
CA GLY A 66 -8.59 7.58 -2.30
C GLY A 66 -10.06 7.85 -2.61
N SER A 67 -10.32 8.33 -3.83
CA SER A 67 -11.65 8.70 -4.32
C SER A 67 -12.67 7.55 -4.27
N PHE A 68 -12.19 6.32 -4.38
CA PHE A 68 -13.01 5.11 -4.35
C PHE A 68 -13.61 4.79 -2.97
N MET A 69 -13.07 5.38 -1.89
CA MET A 69 -13.49 5.07 -0.53
C MET A 69 -14.88 5.66 -0.21
N ARG A 70 -15.68 4.91 0.55
CA ARG A 70 -17.04 5.32 0.94
C ARG A 70 -17.02 6.43 2.01
N PRO A 71 -18.11 7.21 2.16
CA PRO A 71 -18.26 8.15 3.26
C PRO A 71 -17.99 7.50 4.63
N GLY A 72 -17.11 8.12 5.41
CA GLY A 72 -16.70 7.62 6.74
C GLY A 72 -15.82 6.37 6.72
N GLN A 73 -15.41 5.85 5.57
CA GLN A 73 -14.45 4.73 5.51
C GLN A 73 -13.05 5.18 5.94
N CYS A 74 -12.65 6.39 5.54
CA CYS A 74 -11.30 6.90 5.80
C CYS A 74 -10.95 6.95 7.29
N ASP A 75 -11.85 7.51 8.11
CA ASP A 75 -11.69 7.64 9.56
C ASP A 75 -12.33 6.50 10.36
N GLY A 76 -12.93 5.51 9.67
CA GLY A 76 -13.57 4.35 10.28
C GLY A 76 -14.92 4.61 10.94
N LYS A 77 -15.53 5.80 10.76
CA LYS A 77 -16.81 6.16 11.41
C LYS A 77 -18.05 5.90 10.54
N GLY A 78 -17.85 5.47 9.30
CA GLY A 78 -18.90 5.13 8.35
C GLY A 78 -19.36 3.67 8.45
N VAL A 79 -20.13 3.27 7.43
CA VAL A 79 -20.58 1.89 7.23
C VAL A 79 -20.21 1.40 5.83
N ASP A 80 -20.06 0.09 5.68
CA ASP A 80 -19.76 -0.55 4.41
C ASP A 80 -20.99 -0.58 3.46
N GLU A 81 -20.93 -1.38 2.40
CA GLU A 81 -22.04 -1.53 1.45
C GLU A 81 -23.23 -2.32 1.98
N ASN A 82 -23.04 -3.10 3.05
CA ASN A 82 -24.09 -3.86 3.73
C ASN A 82 -24.67 -3.11 4.95
N GLY A 83 -24.13 -1.94 5.27
CA GLY A 83 -24.53 -1.15 6.44
C GLY A 83 -23.81 -1.52 7.73
N GLU A 84 -22.75 -2.35 7.65
CA GLU A 84 -21.94 -2.74 8.80
C GLU A 84 -20.90 -1.66 9.11
N PRO A 85 -20.70 -1.27 10.38
CA PRO A 85 -19.68 -0.29 10.75
C PRO A 85 -18.26 -0.73 10.39
N TYR A 86 -17.44 0.20 9.92
CA TYR A 86 -16.00 -0.06 9.79
C TYR A 86 -15.38 -0.29 11.18
N LYS A 87 -14.39 -1.18 11.24
CA LYS A 87 -13.74 -1.58 12.50
C LYS A 87 -12.63 -0.62 12.95
N GLY A 88 -12.24 0.29 12.07
CA GLY A 88 -11.20 1.28 12.31
C GLY A 88 -10.90 2.05 11.01
N PRO A 89 -9.92 2.97 11.03
CA PRO A 89 -9.58 3.78 9.88
C PRO A 89 -9.06 2.94 8.73
N ALA A 90 -9.26 3.43 7.50
CA ALA A 90 -8.80 2.75 6.30
C ALA A 90 -7.28 2.58 6.27
N TYR A 91 -6.81 1.54 5.57
CA TYR A 91 -5.38 1.32 5.36
C TYR A 91 -4.81 2.34 4.38
N THR A 92 -4.09 3.33 4.92
CA THR A 92 -3.34 4.36 4.20
C THR A 92 -2.07 4.69 4.98
N THR A 93 -1.08 5.28 4.32
CA THR A 93 0.18 5.68 4.98
C THR A 93 -0.10 6.67 6.11
N ASP A 94 -0.86 7.73 5.85
CA ASP A 94 -1.11 8.79 6.84
C ASP A 94 -1.87 8.24 8.06
N ASN A 95 -2.93 7.45 7.88
CA ASN A 95 -3.66 6.87 9.00
C ASN A 95 -2.74 6.06 9.93
N GLY A 96 -1.85 5.25 9.36
CA GLY A 96 -0.88 4.47 10.14
C GLY A 96 0.17 5.33 10.83
N ILE A 97 0.72 6.33 10.14
CA ILE A 97 1.71 7.25 10.71
C ILE A 97 1.09 8.07 11.84
N GLN A 98 -0.11 8.62 11.67
CA GLN A 98 -0.80 9.38 12.71
C GLN A 98 -1.07 8.54 13.96
N LEU A 99 -1.42 7.26 13.81
CA LEU A 99 -1.60 6.35 14.95
C LEU A 99 -0.28 6.12 15.72
N LEU A 100 0.84 5.94 15.03
CA LEU A 100 2.16 5.82 15.68
C LEU A 100 2.56 7.12 16.40
N LEU A 101 2.35 8.27 15.76
CA LEU A 101 2.59 9.58 16.36
C LEU A 101 1.71 9.81 17.60
N ALA A 102 0.45 9.39 17.55
CA ALA A 102 -0.48 9.49 18.68
C ALA A 102 -0.07 8.60 19.87
N GLN A 103 0.65 7.50 19.63
CA GLN A 103 1.28 6.71 20.69
C GLN A 103 2.56 7.33 21.26
N GLY A 104 3.01 8.48 20.75
CA GLY A 104 4.22 9.16 21.20
C GLY A 104 5.50 8.71 20.51
N VAL A 105 5.42 8.00 19.37
CA VAL A 105 6.59 7.65 18.57
C VAL A 105 7.21 8.92 17.99
N PRO A 106 8.52 9.19 18.20
CA PRO A 106 9.16 10.37 17.63
C PRO A 106 9.17 10.34 16.09
N PRO A 107 8.72 11.42 15.40
CA PRO A 107 8.72 11.46 13.93
C PRO A 107 10.10 11.17 13.31
N SER A 108 11.18 11.59 13.97
CA SER A 108 12.56 11.40 13.49
C SER A 108 13.03 9.93 13.48
N LYS A 109 12.27 9.02 14.11
CA LYS A 109 12.54 7.57 14.09
C LYS A 109 11.63 6.81 13.12
N LEU A 110 10.65 7.46 12.50
CA LEU A 110 9.75 6.84 11.54
C LEU A 110 10.31 6.97 10.12
N VAL A 111 10.42 5.83 9.43
CA VAL A 111 10.80 5.77 8.02
C VAL A 111 9.62 5.26 7.20
N VAL A 112 9.11 6.11 6.30
CA VAL A 112 8.00 5.77 5.39
C VAL A 112 8.49 4.85 4.27
N GLY A 113 7.76 3.77 4.01
CA GLY A 113 8.04 2.82 2.95
C GLY A 113 7.56 3.30 1.58
N ALA A 114 8.30 2.95 0.53
CA ALA A 114 7.92 3.18 -0.86
C ALA A 114 7.95 1.86 -1.65
N ALA A 115 6.83 1.48 -2.24
CA ALA A 115 6.74 0.23 -3.00
C ALA A 115 7.52 0.33 -4.32
N MET A 116 8.47 -0.58 -4.54
CA MET A 116 9.14 -0.78 -5.83
C MET A 116 8.50 -1.91 -6.66
N TYR A 117 7.22 -2.18 -6.40
CA TYR A 117 6.39 -3.19 -7.06
C TYR A 117 4.94 -2.72 -7.09
N GLY A 118 4.17 -3.23 -8.06
CA GLY A 118 2.73 -3.10 -8.15
C GLY A 118 2.02 -4.37 -7.66
N ARG A 119 0.81 -4.22 -7.13
CA ARG A 119 -0.14 -5.31 -6.91
C ARG A 119 -1.28 -5.15 -7.89
N GLY A 120 -1.74 -6.25 -8.45
CA GLY A 120 -2.68 -6.15 -9.56
C GLY A 120 -3.69 -7.29 -9.68
N TRP A 121 -4.70 -6.99 -10.48
CA TRP A 121 -5.85 -7.83 -10.78
C TRP A 121 -6.03 -8.00 -12.29
N GLU A 122 -6.83 -8.99 -12.67
CA GLU A 122 -7.44 -9.12 -14.00
C GLU A 122 -8.96 -8.99 -13.90
N GLY A 123 -9.64 -8.79 -15.04
CA GLY A 123 -11.10 -8.76 -15.09
C GLY A 123 -11.76 -7.49 -14.56
N VAL A 124 -11.01 -6.43 -14.24
CA VAL A 124 -11.53 -5.10 -13.93
C VAL A 124 -12.01 -4.44 -15.21
N THR A 125 -13.18 -4.85 -15.71
CA THR A 125 -13.73 -4.32 -16.97
C THR A 125 -14.52 -3.03 -16.70
N PRO A 126 -14.66 -2.12 -17.70
CA PRO A 126 -15.45 -0.89 -17.55
C PRO A 126 -16.88 -1.10 -17.04
N ALA A 127 -17.50 -2.25 -17.33
CA ALA A 127 -18.84 -2.58 -16.87
C ALA A 127 -18.93 -2.88 -15.37
N SER A 128 -17.79 -3.13 -14.70
CA SER A 128 -17.73 -3.39 -13.26
C SER A 128 -17.64 -2.12 -12.40
N LEU A 129 -17.31 -0.98 -13.00
CA LEU A 129 -17.05 0.28 -12.29
C LEU A 129 -18.35 0.91 -11.78
N LYS A 130 -18.33 1.42 -10.54
CA LYS A 130 -19.39 2.29 -10.00
C LYS A 130 -19.20 3.75 -10.47
N ASP A 131 -17.96 4.21 -10.57
CA ASP A 131 -17.56 5.46 -11.24
C ASP A 131 -16.79 5.12 -12.52
N PRO A 132 -17.27 5.50 -13.72
CA PRO A 132 -16.63 5.15 -14.99
C PRO A 132 -15.21 5.72 -15.19
N ASN A 133 -14.79 6.68 -14.35
CA ASN A 133 -13.47 7.32 -14.43
C ASN A 133 -12.47 6.79 -13.41
N ASP A 134 -12.91 5.97 -12.45
CA ASP A 134 -12.05 5.43 -11.40
C ASP A 134 -12.09 3.89 -11.40
N PRO A 135 -11.03 3.22 -11.89
CA PRO A 135 -10.99 1.77 -11.95
C PRO A 135 -11.01 1.12 -10.55
N MET A 136 -10.62 1.84 -9.48
CA MET A 136 -10.66 1.33 -8.11
C MET A 136 -12.10 1.16 -7.58
N THR A 137 -13.10 1.70 -8.28
CA THR A 137 -14.53 1.47 -7.97
C THR A 137 -15.10 0.21 -8.61
N GLY A 138 -14.29 -0.51 -9.40
CA GLY A 138 -14.65 -1.77 -10.04
C GLY A 138 -14.52 -2.99 -9.11
N VAL A 139 -14.59 -4.18 -9.73
CA VAL A 139 -14.37 -5.45 -9.06
C VAL A 139 -13.44 -6.32 -9.92
N GLY A 140 -12.41 -6.89 -9.31
CA GLY A 140 -11.50 -7.83 -9.98
C GLY A 140 -12.12 -9.22 -10.14
N ASN A 141 -11.54 -10.04 -11.01
CA ASN A 141 -11.92 -11.46 -11.18
C ASN A 141 -10.72 -12.40 -11.04
N GLY A 142 -9.66 -11.95 -10.37
CA GLY A 142 -8.45 -12.72 -10.15
C GLY A 142 -7.21 -11.87 -10.10
N LYS A 143 -6.09 -12.51 -9.73
CA LYS A 143 -4.76 -11.92 -9.67
C LYS A 143 -4.23 -11.61 -11.07
N LEU A 144 -3.49 -10.49 -11.21
CA LEU A 144 -2.65 -10.21 -12.38
C LEU A 144 -1.79 -11.43 -12.71
N LYS A 145 -1.78 -11.86 -13.98
CA LYS A 145 -0.87 -12.89 -14.48
C LYS A 145 0.18 -12.26 -15.40
N GLY A 146 1.31 -12.93 -15.51
CA GLY A 146 2.39 -12.53 -16.39
C GLY A 146 3.54 -13.50 -16.33
N THR A 147 4.65 -13.09 -16.92
CA THR A 147 5.89 -13.86 -16.96
C THR A 147 6.96 -13.20 -16.09
N THR A 148 7.97 -13.97 -15.68
CA THR A 148 9.14 -13.44 -14.98
C THR A 148 9.91 -12.42 -15.82
N ALA A 149 9.88 -12.54 -17.16
CA ALA A 149 10.43 -11.53 -18.07
C ALA A 149 9.73 -10.17 -17.95
N GLN A 150 8.45 -10.17 -17.59
CA GLN A 150 7.68 -8.95 -17.28
C GLN A 150 7.86 -8.47 -15.84
N GLY A 151 8.64 -9.19 -15.02
CA GLY A 151 8.77 -8.92 -13.59
C GLY A 151 7.61 -9.46 -12.75
N VAL A 152 6.80 -10.38 -13.29
CA VAL A 152 5.76 -11.08 -12.52
C VAL A 152 6.36 -12.38 -11.99
N TRP A 153 6.83 -12.34 -10.75
CA TRP A 153 7.43 -13.47 -10.04
C TRP A 153 6.39 -14.33 -9.30
N GLU A 154 5.31 -13.69 -8.87
CA GLU A 154 4.14 -14.29 -8.25
C GLU A 154 2.89 -13.66 -8.86
N ALA A 155 1.82 -14.44 -9.05
CA ALA A 155 0.54 -13.90 -9.51
C ALA A 155 0.05 -12.79 -8.57
N GLY A 156 -0.35 -11.66 -9.15
CA GLY A 156 -0.83 -10.49 -8.43
C GLY A 156 0.28 -9.52 -7.99
N VAL A 157 1.55 -9.78 -8.31
CA VAL A 157 2.69 -8.91 -7.99
C VAL A 157 3.56 -8.70 -9.22
N ILE A 158 3.96 -7.45 -9.49
CA ILE A 158 4.84 -7.09 -10.60
C ILE A 158 5.91 -6.08 -10.16
N ASP A 159 7.16 -6.28 -10.55
CA ASP A 159 8.22 -5.29 -10.28
C ASP A 159 7.89 -3.93 -10.92
N TYR A 160 8.26 -2.82 -10.28
CA TYR A 160 8.10 -1.47 -10.86
C TYR A 160 8.76 -1.34 -12.24
N LYS A 161 9.96 -1.94 -12.43
CA LYS A 161 10.63 -1.97 -13.75
C LYS A 161 9.80 -2.72 -14.80
N GLY A 162 9.01 -3.72 -14.38
CA GLY A 162 8.04 -4.43 -15.20
C GLY A 162 6.91 -3.51 -15.63
N VAL A 163 6.27 -2.84 -14.67
CA VAL A 163 5.25 -1.81 -14.93
C VAL A 163 5.78 -0.75 -15.90
N LYS A 164 7.01 -0.25 -15.66
CA LYS A 164 7.65 0.75 -16.51
C LYS A 164 7.78 0.30 -17.96
N ASN A 165 8.27 -0.92 -18.19
CA ASN A 165 8.60 -1.41 -19.53
C ASN A 165 7.37 -1.93 -20.29
N PHE A 166 6.40 -2.53 -19.58
CA PHE A 166 5.29 -3.25 -20.21
C PHE A 166 3.95 -2.53 -20.12
N MET A 167 3.80 -1.52 -19.27
CA MET A 167 2.53 -0.82 -19.04
C MET A 167 2.64 0.70 -19.20
N LEU A 168 3.68 1.35 -18.68
CA LEU A 168 3.83 2.82 -18.75
C LEU A 168 4.53 3.32 -20.02
N GLY A 169 5.58 2.62 -20.47
CA GLY A 169 6.45 3.04 -21.56
C GLY A 169 7.35 4.24 -21.22
N ALA A 170 8.21 4.65 -22.14
CA ALA A 170 9.22 5.69 -21.92
C ALA A 170 8.60 7.02 -21.45
N ASN A 171 7.51 7.45 -22.10
CA ASN A 171 6.83 8.72 -21.85
C ASN A 171 5.85 8.70 -20.67
N LYS A 172 5.68 7.56 -19.98
CA LYS A 172 4.77 7.39 -18.83
C LYS A 172 3.29 7.67 -19.14
N THR A 173 2.86 7.44 -20.39
CA THR A 173 1.48 7.69 -20.84
C THR A 173 0.66 6.41 -21.03
N GLY A 174 1.30 5.23 -20.93
CA GLY A 174 0.65 3.96 -21.25
C GLY A 174 1.19 3.34 -22.55
N VAL A 175 1.39 2.02 -22.55
CA VAL A 175 1.74 1.17 -23.70
C VAL A 175 1.01 -0.16 -23.61
N ASN A 176 1.00 -0.95 -24.69
CA ASN A 176 0.39 -2.29 -24.72
C ASN A 176 -1.08 -2.32 -24.27
N GLY A 177 -1.83 -1.25 -24.59
CA GLY A 177 -3.25 -1.11 -24.23
C GLY A 177 -3.52 -0.66 -22.79
N PHE A 178 -2.48 -0.41 -21.98
CA PHE A 178 -2.63 0.24 -20.69
C PHE A 178 -2.73 1.76 -20.85
N GLU A 179 -3.60 2.37 -20.06
CA GLU A 179 -3.63 3.80 -19.79
C GLU A 179 -3.08 4.05 -18.38
N TYR A 180 -2.50 5.24 -18.18
CA TYR A 180 -2.03 5.69 -16.88
C TYR A 180 -3.07 6.61 -16.23
N GLY A 181 -3.26 6.46 -14.93
CA GLY A 181 -4.02 7.41 -14.12
C GLY A 181 -3.39 7.65 -12.76
N TYR A 182 -3.87 8.68 -12.10
CA TYR A 182 -3.40 9.10 -10.78
C TYR A 182 -4.59 9.60 -9.96
N ASP A 183 -4.73 9.09 -8.75
CA ASP A 183 -5.64 9.62 -7.75
C ASP A 183 -4.90 10.69 -6.94
N GLU A 184 -5.14 11.95 -7.29
CA GLU A 184 -4.54 13.13 -6.63
C GLU A 184 -4.94 13.23 -5.15
N GLN A 185 -6.12 12.70 -4.77
CA GLN A 185 -6.55 12.71 -3.37
C GLN A 185 -5.73 11.70 -2.55
N ALA A 186 -5.48 10.51 -3.12
CA ALA A 186 -4.73 9.46 -2.44
C ALA A 186 -3.21 9.61 -2.54
N GLU A 187 -2.73 10.40 -3.51
CA GLU A 187 -1.35 10.42 -4.01
C GLU A 187 -0.93 9.03 -4.49
N ALA A 188 -1.74 8.43 -5.39
CA ALA A 188 -1.54 7.05 -5.84
C ALA A 188 -1.71 6.87 -7.36
N PRO A 189 -0.69 6.35 -8.06
CA PRO A 189 -0.78 6.00 -9.48
C PRO A 189 -1.46 4.65 -9.70
N TRP A 190 -1.98 4.45 -10.91
CA TRP A 190 -2.39 3.15 -11.42
C TRP A 190 -2.17 3.05 -12.94
N VAL A 191 -2.11 1.83 -13.46
CA VAL A 191 -2.17 1.54 -14.90
C VAL A 191 -3.27 0.52 -15.17
N TRP A 192 -4.12 0.81 -16.15
CA TRP A 192 -5.29 0.00 -16.44
C TRP A 192 -5.43 -0.32 -17.91
N ASN A 193 -5.64 -1.59 -18.24
CA ASN A 193 -5.99 -2.02 -19.58
C ASN A 193 -7.48 -2.38 -19.62
N ARG A 194 -8.30 -1.47 -20.16
CA ARG A 194 -9.77 -1.59 -20.21
C ARG A 194 -10.26 -2.85 -20.93
N SER A 195 -9.51 -3.34 -21.92
CA SER A 195 -9.90 -4.50 -22.74
C SER A 195 -9.67 -5.83 -22.02
N THR A 196 -8.56 -5.96 -21.30
CA THR A 196 -8.22 -7.19 -20.55
C THR A 196 -8.72 -7.14 -19.10
N GLY A 197 -9.04 -5.93 -18.61
CA GLY A 197 -9.32 -5.67 -17.20
C GLY A 197 -8.10 -5.82 -16.30
N GLN A 198 -6.88 -5.79 -16.85
CA GLN A 198 -5.66 -5.77 -16.05
C GLN A 198 -5.50 -4.41 -15.39
N LEU A 199 -5.40 -4.38 -14.07
CA LEU A 199 -5.20 -3.19 -13.25
C LEU A 199 -3.99 -3.42 -12.32
N VAL A 200 -3.09 -2.45 -12.25
CA VAL A 200 -1.92 -2.42 -11.34
C VAL A 200 -1.79 -1.04 -10.72
#